data_AF-A0A117MFA0-F1
#
_entry.id   AF-A0A117MFA0-F1
#
_cell.length_a   1.000
_cell.length_b   1.000
_cell.length_c   1.000
_cell.angle_alpha   90.00
_cell.angle_beta   90.00
_cell.angle_gamma   90.00
#
_symmetry.space_group_name_H-M   'P 1'
#
loop_
_entity.id
_entity.type
_entity.pdbx_description
1 polymer ?
#
loop_
_entity_poly.entity_id
_entity_poly.type
_entity_poly.pdbx_seq_one_letter_code
_entity_poly.pdbx_strand_id
1 'polypeptide(L)'
;MKDTGSMAVQEVTGCKLRNDERAVSEIVGIALLLAVVVMGVGIVAVTIYSQPMPEKTPQVEILISASSNVVSLTHNGGDPLEEGSFYVLADETRLTGTPTICGTWPWSIGEVLNYGVGSTPDQVLVVYDGGGGAVLLKSATISGAAGAAGPDVPARPGGGGGNSQEDLDAWVVEQFVEQLKGNSIYLTQDIKSHNDGWERSGFFNFTLSDDRTYLEIAKNANQDPDKYNFAQGDVISINLTDSTIRFFAIGHEGWHISAADVKVYKNGQTLTGNNKDYIKGGRIFYGSSSNFTSSVIITTSPNKGLQTELYINNTTIINGTWSKTITLTNVRPAEPTLMILDISKNDPNYFLGTADSITGYS
;
A
#
# COMPACT_ATOMS: atom_id res chain seq x y z
N MET A 1 73.43 85.09 -56.34
CA MET A 1 74.07 85.11 -55.00
C MET A 1 73.42 83.98 -54.22
N LYS A 2 73.98 82.77 -54.14
CA LYS A 2 75.20 82.34 -53.44
C LYS A 2 75.12 82.58 -51.93
N ASP A 3 74.68 81.58 -51.17
CA ASP A 3 75.40 80.96 -50.02
C ASP A 3 74.53 79.84 -49.40
N THR A 4 74.93 78.55 -49.40
CA THR A 4 75.93 77.82 -48.58
C THR A 4 75.40 77.41 -47.18
N GLY A 5 75.06 76.13 -47.00
CA GLY A 5 75.61 75.24 -45.96
C GLY A 5 74.47 74.69 -45.08
N SER A 6 74.42 73.44 -44.60
CA SER A 6 75.47 72.51 -44.19
C SER A 6 74.91 71.08 -44.18
N MET A 7 75.70 70.10 -44.64
CA MET A 7 75.44 68.67 -44.47
C MET A 7 76.12 68.20 -43.17
N ALA A 8 75.39 67.48 -42.33
CA ALA A 8 75.98 66.64 -41.29
C ALA A 8 75.56 65.18 -41.54
N VAL A 9 76.57 64.36 -41.79
CA VAL A 9 76.55 62.91 -41.91
C VAL A 9 76.33 62.31 -40.52
N GLN A 10 75.51 61.25 -40.42
CA GLN A 10 75.62 60.34 -39.29
C GLN A 10 75.48 58.87 -39.71
N GLU A 11 76.39 58.10 -39.14
CA GLU A 11 76.79 56.72 -39.39
C GLU A 11 75.70 55.65 -39.26
N VAL A 12 75.97 54.57 -39.99
CA VAL A 12 75.36 53.25 -39.95
C VAL A 12 75.80 52.50 -38.69
N THR A 13 74.89 51.90 -37.92
CA THR A 13 75.15 50.57 -37.33
C THR A 13 73.87 49.85 -36.90
N GLY A 14 73.82 48.54 -37.17
CA GLY A 14 73.06 47.62 -36.33
C GLY A 14 72.11 46.66 -37.05
N CYS A 15 72.65 45.63 -37.71
CA CYS A 15 71.88 44.43 -38.01
C CYS A 15 71.65 43.65 -36.70
N LYS A 16 70.39 43.50 -36.27
CA LYS A 16 70.00 42.63 -35.16
C LYS A 16 69.12 41.51 -35.69
N LEU A 17 69.61 40.28 -35.61
CA LEU A 17 68.88 39.03 -35.87
C LEU A 17 67.55 39.01 -35.09
N ARG A 18 66.42 38.86 -35.80
CA ARG A 18 65.10 38.57 -35.22
C ARG A 18 64.76 37.09 -35.43
N ASN A 19 65.14 36.26 -34.48
CA ASN A 19 64.47 35.00 -34.13
C ASN A 19 64.18 35.18 -32.62
N ASP A 20 62.93 35.29 -32.14
CA ASP A 20 62.11 34.15 -31.70
C ASP A 20 60.63 34.57 -31.43
N GLU A 21 60.14 35.63 -32.04
CA GLU A 21 58.78 36.16 -31.72
C GLU A 21 57.64 35.36 -32.38
N ARG A 22 57.94 34.45 -33.31
CA ARG A 22 56.92 33.68 -34.03
C ARG A 22 56.37 32.48 -33.25
N ALA A 23 57.16 31.86 -32.37
CA ALA A 23 56.72 30.69 -31.60
C ALA A 23 55.78 31.06 -30.44
N VAL A 24 55.90 32.28 -29.88
CA VAL A 24 55.08 32.74 -28.76
C VAL A 24 53.64 33.03 -29.22
N SER A 25 53.45 33.58 -30.42
CA SER A 25 52.13 33.89 -30.95
C SER A 25 51.31 32.64 -31.29
N GLU A 26 51.97 31.56 -31.69
CA GLU A 26 51.31 30.28 -32.01
C GLU A 26 50.79 29.60 -30.74
N ILE A 27 51.63 29.51 -29.71
CA ILE A 27 51.26 28.89 -28.43
C ILE A 27 50.17 29.69 -27.71
N VAL A 28 50.26 31.03 -27.71
CA VAL A 28 49.23 31.88 -27.11
C VAL A 28 47.91 31.79 -27.88
N GLY A 29 47.94 31.70 -29.21
CA GLY A 29 46.74 31.51 -30.02
C GLY A 29 46.02 30.18 -29.73
N ILE A 30 46.79 29.09 -29.61
CA ILE A 30 46.24 27.76 -29.26
C ILE A 30 45.67 27.77 -27.83
N ALA A 31 46.36 28.38 -26.87
CA ALA A 31 45.90 28.48 -25.49
C ALA A 31 44.57 29.26 -25.39
N LEU A 32 44.45 30.38 -26.13
CA LEU A 32 43.21 31.15 -26.18
C LEU A 32 42.06 30.39 -26.85
N LEU A 33 42.33 29.67 -27.95
CA LEU A 33 41.32 28.86 -28.62
C LEU A 33 40.80 27.73 -27.70
N LEU A 34 41.70 27.02 -27.02
CA LEU A 34 41.33 25.96 -26.07
C LEU A 34 40.50 26.51 -24.91
N ALA A 35 40.87 27.68 -24.36
CA ALA A 35 40.09 28.32 -23.29
C ALA A 35 38.65 28.62 -23.74
N VAL A 36 38.47 29.18 -24.94
CA VAL A 36 37.15 29.49 -25.49
C VAL A 36 36.34 28.23 -25.78
N VAL A 37 36.96 27.19 -26.34
CA VAL A 37 36.30 25.91 -26.62
C VAL A 37 35.85 25.23 -25.32
N VAL A 38 36.73 25.15 -24.31
CA VAL A 38 36.38 24.57 -23.00
C VAL A 38 35.27 25.35 -22.32
N MET A 39 35.29 26.69 -22.40
CA MET A 39 34.21 27.52 -21.88
C MET A 39 32.89 27.28 -22.62
N GLY A 40 32.93 27.20 -23.96
CA GLY A 40 31.75 26.92 -24.78
C GLY A 40 31.14 25.55 -24.48
N VAL A 41 31.96 24.50 -24.40
CA VAL A 41 31.51 23.16 -24.03
C VAL A 41 30.97 23.14 -22.59
N GLY A 42 31.61 23.87 -21.67
CA GLY A 42 31.15 24.02 -20.29
C GLY A 42 29.75 24.64 -20.19
N ILE A 43 29.48 25.69 -20.95
CA ILE A 43 28.15 26.33 -20.97
C ILE A 43 27.10 25.35 -21.51
N VAL A 44 27.38 24.68 -22.62
CA VAL A 44 26.44 23.70 -23.21
C VAL A 44 26.19 22.54 -22.25
N ALA A 45 27.24 22.01 -21.62
CA ALA A 45 27.12 20.94 -20.63
C ALA A 45 26.22 21.36 -19.46
N VAL A 46 26.44 22.56 -18.88
CA VAL A 46 25.59 23.07 -17.80
C VAL A 46 24.14 23.19 -18.25
N THR A 47 23.86 23.70 -19.46
CA THR A 47 22.46 23.83 -19.93
C THR A 47 21.74 22.48 -20.11
N ILE A 48 22.47 21.41 -20.46
CA ILE A 48 21.89 20.07 -20.61
C ILE A 48 21.73 19.39 -19.24
N TYR A 49 22.74 19.51 -18.37
CA TYR A 49 22.75 18.85 -17.06
C TYR A 49 22.01 19.60 -15.95
N SER A 50 21.70 20.89 -16.14
CA SER A 50 20.88 21.67 -15.20
C SER A 50 19.38 21.52 -15.43
N GLN A 51 18.94 20.66 -16.35
CA GLN A 51 17.54 20.25 -16.38
C GLN A 51 17.25 19.43 -15.12
N PRO A 52 16.18 19.72 -14.36
CA PRO A 52 15.78 18.86 -13.25
C PRO A 52 15.61 17.43 -13.80
N MET A 53 16.15 16.45 -13.09
CA MET A 53 15.96 15.05 -13.48
C MET A 53 14.45 14.79 -13.63
N PRO A 54 14.02 14.09 -14.70
CA PRO A 54 12.61 13.71 -14.83
C PRO A 54 12.17 13.02 -13.56
N GLU A 55 11.26 13.63 -12.82
CA GLU A 55 10.68 12.99 -11.65
C GLU A 55 9.90 11.78 -12.12
N LYS A 56 10.13 10.63 -11.49
CA LYS A 56 9.44 9.39 -11.83
C LYS A 56 7.95 9.64 -11.61
N THR A 57 7.15 9.56 -12.67
CA THR A 57 5.69 9.63 -12.54
C THR A 57 5.23 8.56 -11.56
N PRO A 58 4.53 8.92 -10.47
CA PRO A 58 4.08 7.96 -9.48
C PRO A 58 3.08 7.01 -10.11
N GLN A 59 3.26 5.72 -9.85
CA GLN A 59 2.32 4.68 -10.26
C GLN A 59 1.27 4.54 -9.15
N VAL A 60 0.18 5.29 -9.22
CA VAL A 60 -0.87 5.31 -8.19
C VAL A 60 -2.21 4.88 -8.75
N GLU A 61 -2.94 4.09 -7.96
CA GLU A 61 -4.31 3.71 -8.25
C GLU A 61 -5.26 4.53 -7.37
N ILE A 62 -6.16 5.28 -8.02
CA ILE A 62 -7.10 6.18 -7.36
C ILE A 62 -8.53 5.76 -7.71
N LEU A 63 -9.36 5.60 -6.68
CA LEU A 63 -10.81 5.50 -6.81
C LEU A 63 -11.42 6.88 -6.55
N ILE A 64 -12.33 7.29 -7.43
CA ILE A 64 -12.98 8.61 -7.36
C ILE A 64 -14.47 8.38 -7.11
N SER A 65 -15.02 9.03 -6.10
CA SER A 65 -16.46 9.10 -5.89
C SER A 65 -16.90 10.54 -5.69
N ALA A 66 -18.10 10.85 -6.14
CA ALA A 66 -18.66 12.19 -6.02
C ALA A 66 -20.11 12.11 -5.53
N SER A 67 -20.46 13.03 -4.65
CA SER A 67 -21.79 13.21 -4.08
C SER A 67 -22.24 14.66 -4.29
N SER A 68 -23.39 15.07 -3.75
CA SER A 68 -23.91 16.43 -3.95
C SER A 68 -22.95 17.53 -3.53
N ASN A 69 -22.12 17.28 -2.50
CA ASN A 69 -21.29 18.32 -1.87
C ASN A 69 -19.83 17.90 -1.67
N VAL A 70 -19.47 16.65 -1.99
CA VAL A 70 -18.12 16.12 -1.71
C VAL A 70 -17.63 15.28 -2.87
N VAL A 71 -16.37 15.49 -3.27
CA VAL A 71 -15.58 14.58 -4.10
C VAL A 71 -14.58 13.87 -3.18
N SER A 72 -14.60 12.54 -3.18
CA SER A 72 -13.73 11.70 -2.37
C SER A 72 -12.78 10.92 -3.27
N LEU A 73 -11.48 10.98 -2.97
CA LEU A 73 -10.43 10.21 -3.61
C LEU A 73 -9.90 9.17 -2.64
N THR A 74 -9.91 7.90 -3.01
CA THR A 74 -9.36 6.80 -2.18
C THR A 74 -8.12 6.22 -2.85
N HIS A 75 -7.03 6.10 -2.09
CA HIS A 75 -5.79 5.53 -2.59
C HIS A 75 -5.89 4.00 -2.55
N ASN A 76 -6.01 3.38 -3.72
CA ASN A 76 -6.28 1.95 -3.84
C ASN A 76 -5.02 1.10 -4.09
N GLY A 77 -3.86 1.72 -4.35
CA GLY A 77 -2.61 1.01 -4.56
C GLY A 77 -1.51 1.89 -5.14
N GLY A 78 -0.26 1.40 -5.11
CA GLY A 78 0.87 2.05 -5.78
C GLY A 78 1.71 2.99 -4.91
N ASP A 79 2.37 3.96 -5.57
CA ASP A 79 3.27 4.94 -4.96
C ASP A 79 2.48 6.01 -4.17
N PRO A 80 2.93 6.39 -2.95
CA PRO A 80 2.28 7.45 -2.16
C PRO A 80 2.46 8.84 -2.80
N LEU A 81 1.52 9.76 -2.52
CA LEU A 81 1.53 11.12 -3.07
C LEU A 81 1.73 12.17 -1.98
N GLU A 82 2.76 12.99 -2.14
CA GLU A 82 3.07 14.11 -1.25
C GLU A 82 2.06 15.25 -1.37
N GLU A 83 1.88 16.01 -0.28
CA GLU A 83 1.04 17.20 -0.30
C GLU A 83 1.53 18.21 -1.34
N GLY A 84 0.64 18.68 -2.20
CA GLY A 84 0.98 19.66 -3.23
C GLY A 84 1.68 19.09 -4.47
N SER A 85 1.98 17.78 -4.51
CA SER A 85 2.54 17.12 -5.70
C SER A 85 1.52 16.86 -6.81
N PHE A 86 0.23 17.10 -6.54
CA PHE A 86 -0.86 16.93 -7.51
C PHE A 86 -1.99 17.92 -7.23
N TYR A 87 -2.90 18.04 -8.18
CA TYR A 87 -4.14 18.81 -8.05
C TYR A 87 -5.33 18.09 -8.67
N VAL A 88 -6.52 18.52 -8.26
CA VAL A 88 -7.80 17.92 -8.68
C VAL A 88 -8.60 18.94 -9.46
N LEU A 89 -9.16 18.53 -10.58
CA LEU A 89 -10.10 19.31 -11.38
C LEU A 89 -11.49 18.67 -11.25
N ALA A 90 -12.52 19.48 -11.03
CA ALA A 90 -13.93 19.10 -11.12
C ALA A 90 -14.58 19.95 -12.22
N ASP A 91 -15.10 19.32 -13.28
CA ASP A 91 -15.62 20.01 -14.48
C ASP A 91 -14.67 21.09 -14.98
N GLU A 92 -13.41 20.71 -15.21
CA GLU A 92 -12.31 21.58 -15.66
C GLU A 92 -11.91 22.69 -14.65
N THR A 93 -12.57 22.79 -13.49
CA THR A 93 -12.27 23.77 -12.45
C THR A 93 -11.36 23.17 -11.38
N ARG A 94 -10.19 23.79 -11.15
CA ARG A 94 -9.26 23.35 -10.10
C ARG A 94 -9.86 23.55 -8.72
N LEU A 95 -9.89 22.46 -7.95
CA LEU A 95 -10.25 22.50 -6.53
C LEU A 95 -9.09 23.09 -5.76
N THR A 96 -9.29 24.28 -5.19
CA THR A 96 -8.27 25.02 -4.43
C THR A 96 -8.46 24.95 -2.91
N GLY A 97 -9.52 24.28 -2.44
CA GLY A 97 -9.73 24.04 -1.02
C GLY A 97 -8.72 23.03 -0.48
N THR A 98 -8.28 23.21 0.77
CA THR A 98 -7.50 22.19 1.48
C THR A 98 -8.38 20.95 1.65
N PRO A 99 -8.02 19.79 1.10
CA PRO A 99 -8.80 18.59 1.29
C PRO A 99 -8.74 18.15 2.75
N THR A 100 -9.85 17.61 3.26
CA THR A 100 -9.83 16.90 4.53
C THR A 100 -9.25 15.51 4.28
N ILE A 101 -8.09 15.22 4.86
CA ILE A 101 -7.47 13.90 4.82
C ILE A 101 -7.91 13.06 6.03
N CYS A 102 -8.37 11.84 5.76
CA CYS A 102 -8.53 10.81 6.79
C CYS A 102 -7.23 10.00 6.86
N GLY A 103 -6.17 10.59 7.42
CA GLY A 103 -4.80 10.07 7.35
C GLY A 103 -3.74 11.12 7.70
N THR A 104 -2.48 10.88 7.31
CA THR A 104 -1.38 11.88 7.40
C THR A 104 -0.62 11.90 6.07
N TRP A 105 -0.19 13.08 5.61
CA TRP A 105 0.68 13.15 4.43
C TRP A 105 1.99 12.36 4.65
N PRO A 106 2.50 11.64 3.63
CA PRO A 106 1.98 11.54 2.26
C PRO A 106 0.71 10.66 2.13
N TRP A 107 -0.18 11.05 1.23
CA TRP A 107 -1.42 10.31 0.97
C TRP A 107 -1.09 8.92 0.43
N SER A 108 -1.45 7.90 1.21
CA SER A 108 -0.99 6.52 1.04
C SER A 108 -2.15 5.53 0.96
N ILE A 109 -1.84 4.27 0.63
CA ILE A 109 -2.82 3.19 0.43
C ILE A 109 -3.82 3.08 1.59
N GLY A 110 -5.11 3.09 1.26
CA GLY A 110 -6.24 3.00 2.18
C GLY A 110 -6.75 4.36 2.70
N GLU A 111 -6.01 5.45 2.49
CA GLU A 111 -6.43 6.78 2.95
C GLU A 111 -7.38 7.46 1.96
N VAL A 112 -8.20 8.38 2.47
CA VAL A 112 -9.21 9.11 1.69
C VAL A 112 -9.02 10.62 1.80
N LEU A 113 -9.05 11.31 0.66
CA LEU A 113 -9.07 12.76 0.55
C LEU A 113 -10.46 13.25 0.16
N ASN A 114 -11.00 14.21 0.91
CA ASN A 114 -12.32 14.78 0.66
C ASN A 114 -12.21 16.25 0.28
N TYR A 115 -12.77 16.61 -0.88
CA TYR A 115 -12.91 17.98 -1.35
C TYR A 115 -14.37 18.42 -1.27
N GLY A 116 -14.62 19.56 -0.63
CA GLY A 116 -15.92 20.21 -0.68
C GLY A 116 -16.18 20.79 -2.07
N VAL A 117 -17.32 20.46 -2.66
CA VAL A 117 -17.79 20.98 -3.96
C VAL A 117 -19.19 21.58 -3.81
N GLY A 118 -19.52 22.55 -4.67
CA GLY A 118 -20.83 23.24 -4.61
C GLY A 118 -22.00 22.43 -5.18
N SER A 119 -21.70 21.47 -6.05
CA SER A 119 -22.63 20.53 -6.67
C SER A 119 -21.87 19.28 -7.08
N THR A 120 -22.57 18.17 -7.37
CA THR A 120 -21.94 16.98 -7.97
C THR A 120 -21.34 17.36 -9.32
N PRO A 121 -20.02 17.21 -9.52
CA PRO A 121 -19.40 17.45 -10.80
C PRO A 121 -19.70 16.32 -11.77
N ASP A 122 -19.71 16.62 -13.07
CA ASP A 122 -19.89 15.64 -14.15
C ASP A 122 -18.59 14.89 -14.46
N GLN A 123 -17.44 15.50 -14.21
CA GLN A 123 -16.12 14.91 -14.42
C GLN A 123 -15.15 15.32 -13.31
N VAL A 124 -14.30 14.38 -12.89
CA VAL A 124 -13.20 14.63 -11.96
C VAL A 124 -11.89 14.11 -12.54
N LEU A 125 -10.84 14.93 -12.49
CA LEU A 125 -9.49 14.60 -12.97
C LEU A 125 -8.49 14.80 -11.83
N VAL A 126 -7.56 13.85 -11.67
CA VAL A 126 -6.42 13.98 -10.76
C VAL A 126 -5.15 14.09 -11.58
N VAL A 127 -4.41 15.18 -11.39
CA VAL A 127 -3.24 15.54 -12.20
C VAL A 127 -2.03 15.74 -11.30
N TYR A 128 -0.97 14.98 -11.57
CA TYR A 128 0.32 15.10 -10.92
C TYR A 128 1.11 16.28 -11.49
N ASP A 129 1.78 17.04 -10.62
CA ASP A 129 2.53 18.26 -10.93
C ASP A 129 3.80 18.35 -10.07
N GLY A 130 4.65 17.32 -10.13
CA GLY A 130 5.90 17.24 -9.36
C GLY A 130 7.07 18.12 -9.87
N GLY A 131 6.89 18.83 -10.98
CA GLY A 131 7.89 19.78 -11.50
C GLY A 131 8.63 19.33 -12.77
N GLY A 132 8.40 18.09 -13.24
CA GLY A 132 8.82 17.62 -14.56
C GLY A 132 7.79 17.86 -15.69
N GLY A 133 6.58 18.28 -15.34
CA GLY A 133 5.42 18.46 -16.23
C GLY A 133 4.15 17.84 -15.65
N ALA A 134 2.98 18.33 -16.07
CA ALA A 134 1.69 17.85 -15.58
C ALA A 134 1.29 16.52 -16.24
N VAL A 135 0.96 15.50 -15.44
CA VAL A 135 0.57 14.16 -15.92
C VAL A 135 -0.78 13.77 -15.33
N LEU A 136 -1.72 13.33 -16.18
CA LEU A 136 -3.01 12.82 -15.73
C LEU A 136 -2.83 11.45 -15.04
N LEU A 137 -3.18 11.37 -13.75
CA LEU A 137 -3.14 10.13 -12.98
C LEU A 137 -4.45 9.35 -13.09
N LYS A 138 -5.59 10.04 -13.03
CA LYS A 138 -6.92 9.42 -13.05
C LYS A 138 -7.99 10.38 -13.58
N SER A 139 -9.02 9.82 -14.23
CA SER A 139 -10.24 10.52 -14.63
C SER A 139 -11.49 9.69 -14.29
N ALA A 140 -12.57 10.35 -13.89
CA ALA A 140 -13.88 9.74 -13.71
C ALA A 140 -14.99 10.64 -14.28
N THR A 141 -16.03 10.04 -14.87
CA THR A 141 -17.25 10.72 -15.33
C THR A 141 -18.41 10.28 -14.46
N ILE A 142 -19.12 11.23 -13.90
CA ILE A 142 -20.16 11.06 -12.88
C ILE A 142 -21.57 11.24 -13.48
N SER A 143 -21.69 11.94 -14.62
CA SER A 143 -22.97 12.22 -15.27
C SER A 143 -23.46 11.07 -16.17
N GLY A 144 -24.07 10.09 -15.52
CA GLY A 144 -25.01 9.15 -16.12
C GLY A 144 -26.29 9.13 -15.29
N ALA A 145 -27.46 9.20 -15.93
CA ALA A 145 -28.73 8.97 -15.27
C ALA A 145 -28.63 7.72 -14.38
N ALA A 146 -29.27 7.76 -13.20
CA ALA A 146 -29.34 6.66 -12.25
C ALA A 146 -30.06 5.43 -12.85
N GLY A 147 -29.45 4.77 -13.83
CA GLY A 147 -29.54 3.35 -14.06
C GLY A 147 -28.30 2.77 -13.41
N ALA A 148 -28.46 2.23 -12.20
CA ALA A 148 -27.51 1.36 -11.51
C ALA A 148 -26.06 1.50 -12.01
N ALA A 149 -25.37 2.58 -11.64
CA ALA A 149 -23.92 2.52 -11.57
C ALA A 149 -23.62 1.45 -10.53
N GLY A 150 -23.36 0.23 -11.00
CA GLY A 150 -22.76 -0.80 -10.19
C GLY A 150 -21.43 -0.29 -9.63
N PRO A 151 -20.91 -0.91 -8.56
CA PRO A 151 -19.61 -0.54 -8.02
C PRO A 151 -18.57 -0.45 -9.14
N ASP A 152 -17.80 0.64 -9.17
CA ASP A 152 -16.74 0.85 -10.15
C ASP A 152 -15.75 -0.31 -10.05
N VAL A 153 -15.69 -1.08 -11.13
CA VAL A 153 -14.81 -2.24 -11.29
C VAL A 153 -13.51 -1.80 -11.97
N PRO A 154 -12.32 -2.25 -11.51
CA PRO A 154 -11.05 -1.79 -12.08
C PRO A 154 -11.00 -1.96 -13.61
N ALA A 155 -10.39 -1.01 -14.31
CA ALA A 155 -10.24 -1.12 -15.76
C ALA A 155 -9.11 -2.13 -16.08
N ARG A 156 -9.43 -3.15 -16.88
CA ARG A 156 -8.44 -4.13 -17.37
C ARG A 156 -7.30 -3.42 -18.12
N PRO A 157 -6.01 -3.77 -17.89
CA PRO A 157 -4.90 -3.28 -18.70
C PRO A 157 -5.01 -3.78 -20.14
N GLY A 158 -5.07 -2.87 -21.10
CA GLY A 158 -5.19 -3.17 -22.54
C GLY A 158 -6.59 -2.88 -23.08
N GLY A 159 -6.84 -1.62 -23.42
CA GLY A 159 -8.13 -1.17 -23.93
C GLY A 159 -8.44 -1.67 -25.36
N GLY A 160 -9.72 -1.96 -25.59
CA GLY A 160 -10.28 -2.12 -26.92
C GLY A 160 -11.45 -3.09 -26.97
N GLY A 161 -12.68 -2.59 -26.81
CA GLY A 161 -13.91 -3.34 -27.07
C GLY A 161 -14.98 -3.05 -26.02
N GLY A 162 -16.19 -2.69 -26.48
CA GLY A 162 -17.35 -2.54 -25.61
C GLY A 162 -17.68 -3.88 -24.96
N ASN A 163 -17.17 -4.08 -23.75
CA ASN A 163 -17.47 -5.23 -22.94
C ASN A 163 -18.79 -4.95 -22.21
N SER A 164 -19.67 -5.95 -22.16
CA SER A 164 -20.89 -5.84 -21.36
C SER A 164 -20.51 -5.71 -19.88
N GLN A 165 -21.40 -5.16 -19.05
CA GLN A 165 -21.19 -5.12 -17.59
C GLN A 165 -20.88 -6.53 -17.04
N GLU A 166 -21.51 -7.57 -17.62
CA GLU A 166 -21.29 -8.96 -17.25
C GLU A 166 -19.84 -9.42 -17.49
N ASP A 167 -19.22 -8.99 -18.60
CA ASP A 167 -17.82 -9.31 -18.91
C ASP A 167 -16.84 -8.62 -17.95
N LEU A 168 -17.18 -7.39 -17.52
CA LEU A 168 -16.38 -6.64 -16.55
C LEU A 168 -16.51 -7.22 -15.14
N ASP A 169 -17.73 -7.56 -14.72
CA ASP A 169 -18.00 -8.21 -13.44
C ASP A 169 -17.28 -9.56 -13.35
N ALA A 170 -17.35 -10.37 -14.42
CA ALA A 170 -16.63 -11.63 -14.51
C ALA A 170 -15.11 -11.43 -14.39
N TRP A 171 -14.56 -10.43 -15.09
CA TRP A 171 -13.13 -10.11 -15.01
C TRP A 171 -12.71 -9.69 -13.60
N VAL A 172 -13.51 -8.89 -12.88
CA VAL A 172 -13.18 -8.50 -11.49
C VAL A 172 -13.20 -9.69 -10.54
N VAL A 173 -14.19 -10.57 -10.69
CA VAL A 173 -14.23 -11.80 -9.92
C VAL A 173 -12.99 -12.65 -10.23
N GLU A 174 -12.59 -12.77 -11.50
CA GLU A 174 -11.37 -13.47 -11.88
C GLU A 174 -10.13 -12.85 -11.24
N GLN A 175 -9.96 -11.53 -11.29
CA GLN A 175 -8.81 -10.85 -10.68
C GLN A 175 -8.77 -11.03 -9.16
N PHE A 176 -9.91 -10.88 -8.48
CA PHE A 176 -10.02 -11.12 -7.04
C PHE A 176 -9.62 -12.56 -6.69
N VAL A 177 -10.10 -13.53 -7.47
CA VAL A 177 -9.76 -14.96 -7.29
C VAL A 177 -8.28 -15.22 -7.56
N GLU A 178 -7.71 -14.64 -8.62
CA GLU A 178 -6.28 -14.78 -8.95
C GLU A 178 -5.39 -14.20 -7.85
N GLN A 179 -5.70 -13.01 -7.36
CA GLN A 179 -4.98 -12.36 -6.26
C GLN A 179 -5.03 -13.20 -4.98
N LEU A 180 -6.22 -13.65 -4.59
CA LEU A 180 -6.36 -14.53 -3.42
C LEU A 180 -5.59 -15.83 -3.62
N LYS A 181 -5.72 -16.50 -4.76
CA LYS A 181 -4.99 -17.75 -5.01
C LYS A 181 -3.48 -17.56 -4.95
N GLY A 182 -2.96 -16.46 -5.49
CA GLY A 182 -1.53 -16.18 -5.54
C GLY A 182 -0.93 -15.74 -4.20
N ASN A 183 -1.75 -15.26 -3.26
CA ASN A 183 -1.29 -14.64 -2.02
C ASN A 183 -2.10 -15.09 -0.80
N SER A 184 -2.56 -16.34 -0.76
CA SER A 184 -3.24 -16.89 0.42
C SER A 184 -2.75 -18.28 0.79
N ILE A 185 -2.92 -18.57 2.06
CA ILE A 185 -2.87 -19.89 2.66
C ILE A 185 -4.31 -20.33 2.81
N TYR A 186 -4.63 -21.48 2.22
CA TYR A 186 -5.88 -22.19 2.46
C TYR A 186 -5.57 -23.45 3.23
N LEU A 187 -6.14 -23.56 4.43
CA LEU A 187 -6.05 -24.75 5.27
C LEU A 187 -7.45 -25.18 5.64
N THR A 188 -7.78 -26.44 5.35
CA THR A 188 -9.00 -27.09 5.84
C THR A 188 -8.66 -28.43 6.47
N GLN A 189 -9.37 -28.75 7.54
CA GLN A 189 -9.22 -30.03 8.22
C GLN A 189 -10.60 -30.59 8.54
N ASP A 190 -10.90 -31.73 7.96
CA ASP A 190 -12.17 -32.44 8.15
C ASP A 190 -12.06 -33.43 9.31
N ILE A 191 -13.18 -33.60 10.01
CA ILE A 191 -13.29 -34.44 11.18
C ILE A 191 -13.95 -35.76 10.79
N LYS A 192 -13.22 -36.87 10.95
CA LYS A 192 -13.73 -38.22 10.67
C LYS A 192 -14.63 -38.77 11.80
N SER A 193 -14.55 -38.23 13.02
CA SER A 193 -15.40 -38.59 14.16
C SER A 193 -15.50 -37.47 15.21
N HIS A 194 -16.67 -37.31 15.85
CA HIS A 194 -16.99 -36.32 16.91
C HIS A 194 -16.12 -36.41 18.19
N ASN A 195 -15.10 -37.28 18.22
CA ASN A 195 -14.23 -37.56 19.35
C ASN A 195 -12.73 -37.40 19.00
N ASP A 196 -12.42 -36.72 17.89
CA ASP A 196 -11.04 -36.48 17.47
C ASP A 196 -10.52 -35.19 18.14
N GLY A 197 -9.63 -35.38 19.12
CA GLY A 197 -9.21 -34.37 20.08
C GLY A 197 -8.20 -33.39 19.50
N TRP A 198 -8.65 -32.17 19.24
CA TRP A 198 -7.82 -31.01 18.92
C TRP A 198 -7.21 -30.43 20.20
N GLU A 199 -5.95 -29.98 20.15
CA GLU A 199 -5.44 -29.00 21.11
C GLU A 199 -5.61 -27.60 20.51
N ARG A 200 -6.55 -26.81 21.06
CA ARG A 200 -7.02 -25.55 20.43
C ARG A 200 -6.37 -24.36 21.11
N SER A 201 -5.12 -24.06 20.77
CA SER A 201 -4.38 -22.95 21.35
C SER A 201 -3.95 -21.95 20.30
N GLY A 202 -3.77 -20.70 20.73
CA GLY A 202 -3.48 -19.63 19.79
C GLY A 202 -3.57 -18.30 20.51
N PHE A 203 -3.03 -17.28 19.89
CA PHE A 203 -2.95 -15.97 20.46
C PHE A 203 -3.07 -14.92 19.37
N PHE A 204 -4.05 -14.04 19.51
CA PHE A 204 -4.16 -12.86 18.67
C PHE A 204 -3.71 -11.67 19.47
N ASN A 205 -2.82 -10.86 18.91
CA ASN A 205 -2.45 -9.58 19.50
C ASN A 205 -2.28 -8.53 18.43
N PHE A 206 -3.02 -7.44 18.57
CA PHE A 206 -3.03 -6.38 17.58
C PHE A 206 -3.23 -5.03 18.26
N THR A 207 -2.51 -4.03 17.75
CA THR A 207 -2.71 -2.63 18.11
C THR A 207 -3.88 -2.07 17.33
N LEU A 208 -4.72 -1.27 17.97
CA LEU A 208 -5.88 -0.66 17.35
C LEU A 208 -5.53 0.66 16.68
N SER A 209 -6.10 0.87 15.50
CA SER A 209 -5.91 2.09 14.71
C SER A 209 -6.96 3.17 15.02
N ASP A 210 -8.09 2.81 15.64
CA ASP A 210 -9.20 3.71 15.93
C ASP A 210 -9.86 3.46 17.30
N ASP A 211 -10.86 4.29 17.63
CA ASP A 211 -11.67 4.24 18.85
C ASP A 211 -13.07 3.61 18.65
N ARG A 212 -13.34 3.03 17.48
CA ARG A 212 -14.62 2.40 17.12
C ARG A 212 -14.65 0.92 17.48
N THR A 213 -13.51 0.36 17.85
CA THR A 213 -13.38 -1.03 18.26
C THR A 213 -14.11 -1.32 19.57
N TYR A 214 -14.88 -2.41 19.59
CA TYR A 214 -15.54 -2.91 20.79
C TYR A 214 -15.69 -4.43 20.77
N LEU A 215 -15.78 -5.02 21.96
CA LEU A 215 -16.11 -6.43 22.14
C LEU A 215 -17.33 -6.57 23.05
N GLU A 216 -18.18 -7.54 22.75
CA GLU A 216 -19.33 -7.94 23.56
C GLU A 216 -18.98 -9.24 24.26
N ILE A 217 -18.68 -9.15 25.56
CA ILE A 217 -18.10 -10.25 26.33
C ILE A 217 -19.04 -10.66 27.46
N ALA A 218 -19.39 -11.93 27.48
CA ALA A 218 -20.13 -12.57 28.56
C ALA A 218 -19.20 -13.45 29.41
N LYS A 219 -19.46 -13.56 30.71
CA LYS A 219 -18.66 -14.39 31.62
C LYS A 219 -18.95 -15.89 31.48
N ASN A 220 -20.05 -16.25 30.84
CA ASN A 220 -20.43 -17.63 30.55
C ASN A 220 -21.38 -17.69 29.32
N ALA A 221 -21.67 -18.90 28.84
CA ALA A 221 -22.44 -19.13 27.63
C ALA A 221 -23.88 -18.58 27.67
N ASN A 222 -24.50 -18.51 28.84
CA ASN A 222 -25.93 -18.19 29.02
C ASN A 222 -26.18 -16.77 29.52
N GLN A 223 -25.12 -15.97 29.68
CA GLN A 223 -25.23 -14.60 30.16
C GLN A 223 -25.23 -13.63 28.99
N ASP A 224 -25.99 -12.54 29.13
CA ASP A 224 -25.90 -11.39 28.23
C ASP A 224 -24.50 -10.77 28.27
N PRO A 225 -23.96 -10.34 27.13
CA PRO A 225 -22.63 -9.76 27.07
C PRO A 225 -22.60 -8.31 27.56
N ASP A 226 -21.54 -7.95 28.26
CA ASP A 226 -21.18 -6.56 28.53
C ASP A 226 -20.36 -6.01 27.37
N LYS A 227 -20.58 -4.74 27.00
CA LYS A 227 -19.84 -4.07 25.93
C LYS A 227 -18.58 -3.39 26.47
N TYR A 228 -17.44 -3.76 25.91
CA TYR A 228 -16.12 -3.19 26.23
C TYR A 228 -15.60 -2.40 25.03
N ASN A 229 -15.41 -1.10 25.20
CA ASN A 229 -14.87 -0.21 24.16
C ASN A 229 -13.35 -0.05 24.30
N PHE A 230 -12.70 0.21 23.18
CA PHE A 230 -11.27 0.42 23.10
C PHE A 230 -10.96 1.75 22.42
N ALA A 231 -9.82 2.33 22.75
CA ALA A 231 -9.33 3.57 22.17
C ALA A 231 -8.23 3.29 21.16
N GLN A 232 -7.97 4.25 20.29
CA GLN A 232 -6.82 4.22 19.39
C GLN A 232 -5.53 3.99 20.18
N GLY A 233 -4.68 3.08 19.68
CA GLY A 233 -3.41 2.72 20.31
C GLY A 233 -3.53 1.68 21.44
N ASP A 234 -4.74 1.31 21.87
CA ASP A 234 -4.91 0.16 22.76
C ASP A 234 -4.43 -1.12 22.05
N VAL A 235 -3.90 -2.07 22.84
CA VAL A 235 -3.54 -3.40 22.39
C VAL A 235 -4.58 -4.39 22.91
N ILE A 236 -5.21 -5.11 21.99
CA ILE A 236 -6.10 -6.22 22.32
C ILE A 236 -5.31 -7.50 22.20
N SER A 237 -5.40 -8.36 23.23
CA SER A 237 -4.89 -9.72 23.13
C SER A 237 -5.98 -10.74 23.45
N ILE A 238 -6.11 -11.77 22.62
CA ILE A 238 -7.08 -12.86 22.79
C ILE A 238 -6.28 -14.15 22.84
N ASN A 239 -6.26 -14.77 24.02
CA ASN A 239 -5.58 -16.03 24.25
C ASN A 239 -6.60 -17.18 24.19
N LEU A 240 -6.31 -18.15 23.33
CA LEU A 240 -7.06 -19.37 23.13
C LEU A 240 -6.37 -20.51 23.86
N THR A 241 -7.10 -21.25 24.67
CA THR A 241 -6.62 -22.44 25.36
C THR A 241 -7.78 -23.43 25.45
N ASP A 242 -7.78 -24.42 24.56
CA ASP A 242 -8.90 -25.34 24.35
C ASP A 242 -10.22 -24.62 23.97
N SER A 243 -10.09 -23.50 23.26
CA SER A 243 -11.18 -22.55 22.95
C SER A 243 -11.80 -22.81 21.57
N THR A 244 -12.88 -22.10 21.26
CA THR A 244 -13.36 -21.93 19.88
C THR A 244 -13.29 -20.48 19.48
N ILE A 245 -13.04 -20.20 18.21
CA ILE A 245 -13.01 -18.84 17.66
C ILE A 245 -13.53 -18.84 16.23
N ARG A 246 -14.32 -17.83 15.90
CA ARG A 246 -14.63 -17.43 14.55
C ARG A 246 -14.20 -15.99 14.36
N PHE A 247 -13.39 -15.76 13.34
CA PHE A 247 -12.94 -14.45 12.92
C PHE A 247 -13.20 -14.29 11.43
N PHE A 248 -13.80 -13.18 11.06
CA PHE A 248 -14.12 -12.87 9.67
C PHE A 248 -13.70 -11.44 9.35
N ALA A 249 -12.81 -11.28 8.38
CA ALA A 249 -12.35 -9.99 7.90
C ALA A 249 -12.37 -9.83 6.37
N ILE A 250 -12.73 -8.64 5.87
CA ILE A 250 -12.75 -8.22 4.44
C ILE A 250 -12.43 -6.72 4.31
N GLY A 251 -11.17 -6.33 4.28
CA GLY A 251 -10.75 -4.92 4.27
C GLY A 251 -9.68 -4.64 5.31
N HIS A 252 -9.55 -3.38 5.68
CA HIS A 252 -8.74 -2.95 6.84
C HIS A 252 -9.56 -2.50 8.07
N GLU A 253 -10.90 -2.54 8.00
CA GLU A 253 -11.81 -2.00 9.03
C GLU A 253 -13.04 -2.88 9.33
N GLY A 254 -13.32 -3.12 10.62
CA GLY A 254 -14.68 -3.45 11.08
C GLY A 254 -15.10 -4.93 11.01
N TRP A 255 -14.38 -5.79 11.73
CA TRP A 255 -14.54 -7.26 11.64
C TRP A 255 -15.38 -7.90 12.71
N HIS A 256 -16.02 -9.01 12.33
CA HIS A 256 -16.76 -9.81 13.29
C HIS A 256 -15.87 -10.85 13.96
N ILE A 257 -16.08 -10.99 15.27
CA ILE A 257 -15.44 -12.00 16.09
C ILE A 257 -16.46 -12.63 17.02
N SER A 258 -16.37 -13.95 17.17
CA SER A 258 -16.98 -14.67 18.30
C SER A 258 -16.02 -15.74 18.80
N ALA A 259 -16.03 -15.99 20.09
CA ALA A 259 -15.14 -16.96 20.72
C ALA A 259 -15.71 -17.47 22.03
N ALA A 260 -15.36 -18.70 22.41
CA ALA A 260 -15.76 -19.29 23.68
C ALA A 260 -14.55 -19.82 24.46
N ASP A 261 -14.63 -19.72 25.78
CA ASP A 261 -13.60 -20.14 26.72
C ASP A 261 -12.23 -19.48 26.45
N VAL A 262 -12.23 -18.16 26.18
CA VAL A 262 -11.01 -17.39 25.90
C VAL A 262 -10.59 -16.51 27.07
N LYS A 263 -9.36 -16.01 27.05
CA LYS A 263 -8.94 -14.90 27.91
C LYS A 263 -8.66 -13.67 27.08
N VAL A 264 -9.32 -12.57 27.42
CA VAL A 264 -9.16 -11.28 26.73
C VAL A 264 -8.35 -10.33 27.60
N TYR A 265 -7.38 -9.68 26.97
CA TYR A 265 -6.51 -8.69 27.57
C TYR A 265 -6.66 -7.36 26.86
N LYS A 266 -6.59 -6.29 27.64
CA LYS A 266 -6.46 -4.91 27.17
C LYS A 266 -5.17 -4.35 27.74
N ASN A 267 -4.23 -3.96 26.88
CA ASN A 267 -2.91 -3.43 27.26
C ASN A 267 -2.17 -4.36 28.25
N GLY A 268 -2.23 -5.67 28.00
CA GLY A 268 -1.61 -6.70 28.84
C GLY A 268 -2.34 -7.03 30.15
N GLN A 269 -3.41 -6.31 30.50
CA GLN A 269 -4.23 -6.58 31.69
C GLN A 269 -5.47 -7.39 31.32
N THR A 270 -5.88 -8.34 32.17
CA THR A 270 -7.11 -9.12 31.94
C THR A 270 -8.33 -8.21 31.93
N LEU A 271 -9.17 -8.29 30.91
CA LEU A 271 -10.29 -7.36 30.71
C LEU A 271 -11.45 -7.62 31.69
N THR A 272 -11.77 -8.88 31.96
CA THR A 272 -12.90 -9.29 32.82
C THR A 272 -12.46 -9.83 34.19
N GLY A 273 -11.18 -10.15 34.35
CA GLY A 273 -10.64 -10.91 35.49
C GLY A 273 -11.06 -12.39 35.51
N ASN A 274 -11.78 -12.87 34.49
CA ASN A 274 -12.22 -14.24 34.36
C ASN A 274 -11.21 -15.06 33.54
N ASN A 275 -11.25 -16.38 33.71
CA ASN A 275 -10.36 -17.30 33.00
C ASN A 275 -11.00 -17.93 31.76
N LYS A 276 -12.31 -17.77 31.57
CA LYS A 276 -13.09 -18.35 30.46
C LYS A 276 -14.23 -17.42 30.04
N ASP A 277 -13.92 -16.49 29.16
CA ASP A 277 -14.89 -15.55 28.61
C ASP A 277 -15.50 -16.04 27.31
N TYR A 278 -16.67 -15.50 26.99
CA TYR A 278 -17.41 -15.72 25.76
C TYR A 278 -17.50 -14.39 25.03
N ILE A 279 -16.76 -14.25 23.92
CA ILE A 279 -16.95 -13.15 22.98
C ILE A 279 -18.19 -13.52 22.15
N LYS A 280 -19.30 -12.85 22.41
CA LYS A 280 -20.57 -13.06 21.70
C LYS A 280 -20.68 -12.24 20.43
N GLY A 281 -19.87 -11.20 20.33
CA GLY A 281 -19.80 -10.31 19.20
C GLY A 281 -18.71 -9.26 19.40
N GLY A 282 -18.54 -8.42 18.41
CA GLY A 282 -17.57 -7.34 18.45
C GLY A 282 -17.30 -6.80 17.07
N ARG A 283 -16.69 -5.62 17.03
CA ARG A 283 -16.10 -5.04 15.85
C ARG A 283 -14.68 -4.64 16.13
N ILE A 284 -13.75 -5.13 15.32
CA ILE A 284 -12.32 -4.82 15.43
C ILE A 284 -11.90 -4.00 14.22
N PHE A 285 -11.23 -2.89 14.48
CA PHE A 285 -10.65 -2.01 13.48
C PHE A 285 -9.14 -1.92 13.74
N TYR A 286 -8.35 -2.44 12.80
CA TYR A 286 -6.90 -2.44 12.92
C TYR A 286 -6.18 -1.64 11.83
N GLY A 287 -6.82 -1.07 10.81
CA GLY A 287 -6.15 -0.15 9.87
C GLY A 287 -4.98 -0.80 9.09
N SER A 288 -4.47 -0.09 8.08
CA SER A 288 -3.35 -0.58 7.26
C SER A 288 -1.99 -0.47 7.96
N SER A 289 -1.85 0.45 8.90
CA SER A 289 -0.58 0.78 9.59
C SER A 289 -0.40 0.13 10.97
N SER A 290 -1.35 -0.69 11.44
CA SER A 290 -1.21 -1.28 12.78
C SER A 290 -0.24 -2.45 12.84
N ASN A 291 0.43 -2.54 13.98
CA ASN A 291 1.26 -3.69 14.31
C ASN A 291 0.37 -4.90 14.58
N PHE A 292 0.38 -5.84 13.63
CA PHE A 292 -0.25 -7.15 13.79
C PHE A 292 0.78 -8.14 14.29
N THR A 293 0.56 -8.71 15.48
CA THR A 293 1.41 -9.79 16.04
C THR A 293 0.53 -10.91 16.53
N SER A 294 0.30 -11.90 15.69
CA SER A 294 -0.56 -13.04 16.01
C SER A 294 0.23 -14.34 15.91
N SER A 295 -0.23 -15.38 16.59
CA SER A 295 0.21 -16.75 16.32
C SER A 295 -1.01 -17.64 16.45
N VAL A 296 -1.35 -18.33 15.37
CA VAL A 296 -2.45 -19.29 15.36
C VAL A 296 -1.82 -20.67 15.31
N ILE A 297 -1.95 -21.41 16.40
CA ILE A 297 -1.43 -22.77 16.50
C ILE A 297 -2.59 -23.71 16.17
N ILE A 298 -2.53 -24.32 14.99
CA ILE A 298 -3.53 -25.27 14.55
C ILE A 298 -2.98 -26.66 14.83
N THR A 299 -3.24 -27.16 16.05
CA THR A 299 -2.80 -28.50 16.44
C THR A 299 -3.81 -29.54 16.00
N THR A 300 -3.48 -30.29 14.95
CA THR A 300 -4.11 -31.59 14.72
C THR A 300 -3.71 -32.55 15.81
N SER A 301 -4.66 -33.34 16.31
CA SER A 301 -4.37 -34.40 17.28
C SER A 301 -3.15 -35.22 16.84
N PRO A 302 -2.04 -35.25 17.61
CA PRO A 302 -0.84 -35.97 17.19
C PRO A 302 -1.07 -37.48 17.01
N ASN A 303 -2.14 -38.00 17.63
CA ASN A 303 -2.46 -39.43 17.66
C ASN A 303 -3.64 -39.83 16.75
N LYS A 304 -4.26 -38.87 16.05
CA LYS A 304 -5.38 -39.13 15.12
C LYS A 304 -5.24 -38.24 13.89
N GLY A 305 -4.81 -38.84 12.78
CA GLY A 305 -4.68 -38.12 11.53
C GLY A 305 -6.02 -37.65 10.99
N LEU A 306 -6.09 -36.38 10.58
CA LEU A 306 -7.28 -35.76 9.99
C LEU A 306 -7.08 -35.59 8.49
N GLN A 307 -8.17 -35.65 7.73
CA GLN A 307 -8.09 -35.25 6.33
C GLN A 307 -7.78 -33.76 6.30
N THR A 308 -6.62 -33.40 5.78
CA THR A 308 -6.08 -32.05 5.75
C THR A 308 -5.77 -31.68 4.32
N GLU A 309 -6.23 -30.51 3.92
CA GLU A 309 -5.77 -29.86 2.71
C GLU A 309 -5.10 -28.54 3.07
N LEU A 310 -3.86 -28.39 2.64
CA LEU A 310 -3.07 -27.18 2.82
C LEU A 310 -2.54 -26.75 1.47
N TYR A 311 -2.88 -25.53 1.08
CA TYR A 311 -2.38 -24.87 -0.11
C TYR A 311 -1.72 -23.57 0.32
N ILE A 312 -0.54 -23.30 -0.22
CA ILE A 312 0.18 -22.04 -0.04
C ILE A 312 0.38 -21.44 -1.41
N ASN A 313 -0.17 -20.26 -1.66
CA ASN A 313 -0.10 -19.57 -2.94
C ASN A 313 -0.50 -20.51 -4.10
N ASN A 314 -1.65 -21.17 -3.94
CA ASN A 314 -2.22 -22.16 -4.86
C ASN A 314 -1.38 -23.43 -5.09
N THR A 315 -0.28 -23.61 -4.36
CA THR A 315 0.53 -24.83 -4.41
C THR A 315 0.07 -25.80 -3.35
N THR A 316 -0.34 -27.00 -3.74
CA THR A 316 -0.71 -28.07 -2.80
C THR A 316 0.51 -28.52 -2.01
N ILE A 317 0.44 -28.37 -0.68
CA ILE A 317 1.47 -28.81 0.25
C ILE A 317 1.05 -30.10 0.96
N ILE A 318 -0.20 -30.16 1.42
CA ILE A 318 -0.80 -31.34 2.03
C ILE A 318 -2.13 -31.61 1.33
N ASN A 319 -2.36 -32.85 0.94
CA ASN A 319 -3.67 -33.35 0.54
C ASN A 319 -3.79 -34.80 0.98
N GLY A 320 -4.39 -35.02 2.15
CA GLY A 320 -4.52 -36.36 2.72
C GLY A 320 -4.57 -36.35 4.24
N THR A 321 -4.28 -37.52 4.83
CA THR A 321 -4.30 -37.66 6.28
C THR A 321 -3.05 -37.05 6.91
N TRP A 322 -3.23 -36.10 7.83
CA TRP A 322 -2.15 -35.38 8.52
C TRP A 322 -2.35 -35.43 10.05
N SER A 323 -1.27 -35.65 10.79
CA SER A 323 -1.29 -35.82 12.25
C SER A 323 -0.19 -35.03 12.97
N LYS A 324 0.39 -34.00 12.35
CA LYS A 324 1.39 -33.14 12.99
C LYS A 324 0.84 -31.72 13.18
N THR A 325 1.25 -31.05 14.24
CA THR A 325 0.90 -29.64 14.49
C THR A 325 1.31 -28.75 13.33
N ILE A 326 0.42 -27.86 12.88
CA ILE A 326 0.71 -26.79 11.93
C ILE A 326 0.66 -25.47 12.69
N THR A 327 1.75 -24.71 12.65
CA THR A 327 1.82 -23.41 13.32
C THR A 327 1.90 -22.30 12.30
N LEU A 328 0.95 -21.37 12.37
CA LEU A 328 0.92 -20.13 11.59
C LEU A 328 1.36 -18.97 12.48
N THR A 329 2.34 -18.18 12.01
CA THR A 329 2.86 -17.02 12.76
C THR A 329 2.59 -15.74 11.98
N ASN A 330 2.15 -14.72 12.70
CA ASN A 330 1.67 -13.43 12.19
C ASN A 330 0.64 -13.62 11.08
N VAL A 331 -0.41 -14.37 11.40
CA VAL A 331 -1.59 -14.53 10.54
C VAL A 331 -2.22 -13.18 10.27
N ARG A 332 -2.56 -12.87 9.02
CA ARG A 332 -3.21 -11.62 8.58
C ARG A 332 -4.24 -11.93 7.49
N PRO A 333 -5.11 -10.99 7.10
CA PRO A 333 -5.86 -11.13 5.86
C PRO A 333 -4.96 -11.30 4.64
N ALA A 334 -5.40 -12.09 3.67
CA ALA A 334 -4.79 -12.22 2.37
C ALA A 334 -5.27 -11.10 1.44
N GLU A 335 -4.43 -10.59 0.55
CA GLU A 335 -4.86 -9.62 -0.47
C GLU A 335 -5.91 -10.23 -1.42
N PRO A 336 -7.03 -9.54 -1.71
CA PRO A 336 -7.36 -8.15 -1.34
C PRO A 336 -8.16 -8.06 -0.03
N THR A 337 -7.50 -8.38 1.08
CA THR A 337 -7.88 -8.24 2.49
C THR A 337 -8.95 -9.18 3.07
N LEU A 338 -9.03 -10.43 2.59
CA LEU A 338 -9.93 -11.46 3.14
C LEU A 338 -9.22 -12.33 4.20
N MET A 339 -9.86 -12.50 5.37
CA MET A 339 -9.50 -13.50 6.36
C MET A 339 -10.74 -14.28 6.81
N ILE A 340 -10.65 -15.60 6.80
CA ILE A 340 -11.59 -16.48 7.47
C ILE A 340 -10.78 -17.34 8.42
N LEU A 341 -11.15 -17.33 9.68
CA LEU A 341 -10.66 -18.30 10.65
C LEU A 341 -11.86 -18.86 11.39
N ASP A 342 -12.06 -20.16 11.24
CA ASP A 342 -13.04 -20.90 12.03
C ASP A 342 -12.31 -22.08 12.68
N ILE A 343 -12.21 -21.99 14.00
CA ILE A 343 -11.71 -23.05 14.85
C ILE A 343 -12.83 -23.43 15.81
N SER A 344 -13.44 -24.58 15.56
CA SER A 344 -14.54 -25.11 16.35
C SER A 344 -14.25 -26.55 16.80
N LYS A 345 -15.00 -26.99 17.81
CA LYS A 345 -14.97 -28.38 18.28
C LYS A 345 -16.02 -29.15 17.50
N ASN A 346 -15.63 -30.30 16.95
CA ASN A 346 -16.51 -31.19 16.20
C ASN A 346 -17.04 -30.62 14.89
N ASP A 347 -16.54 -29.47 14.43
CA ASP A 347 -16.76 -28.97 13.07
C ASP A 347 -15.42 -28.91 12.31
N PRO A 348 -15.44 -29.07 10.99
CA PRO A 348 -14.25 -28.84 10.18
C PRO A 348 -13.69 -27.45 10.44
N ASN A 349 -12.36 -27.36 10.49
CA ASN A 349 -11.67 -26.11 10.72
C ASN A 349 -11.21 -25.52 9.40
N TYR A 350 -11.27 -24.19 9.32
CA TYR A 350 -10.95 -23.44 8.12
C TYR A 350 -10.06 -22.27 8.45
N PHE A 351 -9.02 -22.11 7.66
CA PHE A 351 -8.22 -20.90 7.63
C PHE A 351 -8.01 -20.46 6.18
N LEU A 352 -8.34 -19.20 5.94
CA LEU A 352 -8.01 -18.47 4.73
C LEU A 352 -7.40 -17.13 5.15
N GLY A 353 -6.21 -16.83 4.66
CA GLY A 353 -5.49 -15.60 4.98
C GLY A 353 -4.03 -15.70 4.57
N THR A 354 -3.17 -14.87 5.14
CA THR A 354 -1.72 -14.95 5.00
C THR A 354 -1.07 -15.20 6.36
N ALA A 355 0.20 -15.60 6.34
CA ALA A 355 1.03 -15.69 7.53
C ALA A 355 2.48 -15.39 7.14
N ASP A 356 3.23 -14.71 8.01
CA ASP A 356 4.66 -14.43 7.76
C ASP A 356 5.48 -15.73 7.74
N SER A 357 5.06 -16.74 8.52
CA SER A 357 5.64 -18.07 8.44
C SER A 357 4.66 -19.17 8.82
N ILE A 358 4.88 -20.34 8.24
CA ILE A 358 4.20 -21.59 8.54
C ILE A 358 5.26 -22.65 8.87
N THR A 359 4.98 -23.51 9.84
CA THR A 359 5.85 -24.65 10.19
C THR A 359 5.02 -25.90 10.45
N GLY A 360 5.68 -27.07 10.47
CA GLY A 360 5.03 -28.33 10.84
C GLY A 360 4.28 -29.04 9.70
N TYR A 361 4.63 -28.75 8.44
CA TYR A 361 4.14 -29.42 7.22
C TYR A 361 5.23 -30.19 6.46
N SER A 362 6.43 -30.33 7.05
CA SER A 362 7.58 -31.09 6.52
C SER A 362 7.63 -32.53 7.00
#